data_AF-A0A973ECB6-F1
#
_entry.id   AF-A0A973ECB6-F1
#
_cell.length_a   1.000
_cell.length_b   1.000
_cell.length_c   1.000
_cell.angle_alpha   90.00
_cell.angle_beta   90.00
_cell.angle_gamma   90.00
#
_symmetry.space_group_name_H-M   'P 1'
#
loop_
_entity.id
_entity.type
_entity.pdbx_description
1 polymer ?
#
loop_
_entity_poly.entity_id
_entity_poly.type
_entity_poly.pdbx_seq_one_letter_code
_entity_poly.pdbx_strand_id
1 'polypeptide(L)'
;MLDDLLPYYEKELSHLRFLGQEFAQRYPKIASRLLLEGDYCEDPHAERMIESFAFLSARVHKKLDDDFPEIVEAFLDVLYPHYLRPTPALSIVEFDPGAKTSLTGAYHLPRHTALHSRPVEDSFCRFRTCYPVDVWPVAVSGAELTRLERSSFNAHGNDNVAKLTLSL
;
A
#
# COMPACT_ATOMS: atom_id res chain seq x y z
N MET A 1 5.14 -2.01 22.22
CA MET A 1 5.19 -0.68 22.87
C MET A 1 6.52 -0.46 23.60
N LEU A 2 6.89 -1.31 24.58
CA LEU A 2 8.24 -1.29 25.18
C LEU A 2 9.28 -2.03 24.31
N ASP A 3 8.87 -3.11 23.63
CA ASP A 3 9.76 -3.90 22.78
C ASP A 3 10.39 -3.07 21.63
N ASP A 4 9.64 -2.10 21.11
CA ASP A 4 10.13 -1.21 20.04
C ASP A 4 10.97 -0.03 20.58
N LEU A 5 11.08 0.16 21.91
CA LEU A 5 11.85 1.26 22.50
C LEU A 5 13.33 0.89 22.68
N LEU A 6 13.64 -0.40 22.86
CA LEU A 6 15.00 -0.87 23.09
C LEU A 6 15.99 -0.43 21.99
N PRO A 7 15.67 -0.54 20.68
CA PRO A 7 16.57 -0.07 19.63
C PRO A 7 16.84 1.45 19.70
N TYR A 8 15.83 2.25 20.07
CA TYR A 8 16.00 3.69 20.25
C TYR A 8 16.88 3.99 21.46
N TYR A 9 16.66 3.29 22.57
CA TYR A 9 17.48 3.44 23.78
C TYR A 9 18.94 3.10 23.51
N GLU A 10 19.22 1.97 22.87
CA GLU A 10 20.58 1.56 22.53
C GLU A 10 21.25 2.56 21.58
N LYS A 11 20.51 3.03 20.56
CA LYS A 11 20.99 4.06 19.64
C LYS A 11 21.33 5.37 20.37
N GLU A 12 20.45 5.86 21.24
CA GLU A 12 20.69 7.08 22.02
C GLU A 12 21.84 6.92 23.00
N LEU A 13 21.95 5.75 23.66
CA LEU A 13 23.04 5.46 24.59
C LEU A 13 24.39 5.44 23.85
N SER A 14 24.47 4.76 22.71
CA SER A 14 25.66 4.78 21.85
C SER A 14 25.98 6.20 21.37
N HIS A 15 24.97 6.98 21.00
CA HIS A 15 25.16 8.36 20.54
C HIS A 15 25.70 9.27 21.64
N LEU A 16 25.14 9.20 22.86
CA LEU A 16 25.60 9.98 23.99
C LEU A 16 27.02 9.60 24.41
N ARG A 17 27.39 8.32 24.35
CA ARG A 17 28.77 7.87 24.61
C ARG A 17 29.74 8.41 23.56
N PHE A 18 29.38 8.34 22.28
CA PHE A 18 30.17 8.91 21.20
C PHE A 18 30.37 10.43 21.39
N LEU A 19 29.31 11.18 21.70
CA LEU A 19 29.42 12.61 22.00
C LEU A 19 30.23 12.89 23.26
N GLY A 20 30.12 12.03 24.28
CA GLY A 20 30.94 12.08 25.49
C GLY A 20 32.43 11.96 25.19
N GLN A 21 32.81 11.05 24.29
CA GLN A 21 34.18 10.90 23.82
C GLN A 21 34.69 12.15 23.09
N GLU A 22 33.90 12.69 22.15
CA GLU A 22 34.27 13.93 21.44
C GLU A 22 34.40 15.12 22.41
N PHE A 23 33.49 15.22 23.39
CA PHE A 23 33.54 16.23 24.43
C PHE A 23 34.81 16.09 25.29
N ALA A 24 35.18 14.87 25.66
CA ALA A 24 36.38 14.61 26.45
C ALA A 24 37.68 14.96 25.71
N GLN A 25 37.76 14.66 24.41
CA GLN A 25 38.90 15.04 23.57
C GLN A 25 39.04 16.56 23.46
N ARG A 26 37.91 17.28 23.35
CA ARG A 26 37.90 18.74 23.16
C ARG A 26 38.09 19.50 24.48
N TYR A 27 37.59 18.97 25.60
CA TYR A 27 37.59 19.62 26.91
C TYR A 27 38.11 18.70 28.02
N PRO A 28 39.38 18.28 27.97
CA PRO A 28 39.94 17.26 28.87
C PRO A 28 39.88 17.65 30.34
N LYS A 29 40.03 18.95 30.68
CA LYS A 29 39.94 19.44 32.07
C LYS A 29 38.54 19.32 32.67
N ILE A 30 37.49 19.36 31.86
CA ILE A 30 36.10 19.26 32.32
C ILE A 30 35.71 17.78 32.37
N ALA A 31 36.05 17.03 31.32
CA ALA A 31 35.81 15.59 31.26
C ALA A 31 36.51 14.81 32.38
N SER A 32 37.72 15.21 32.78
CA SER A 32 38.42 14.59 33.90
C SER A 32 37.70 14.78 35.25
N ARG A 33 36.93 15.87 35.42
CA ARG A 33 36.08 16.07 36.61
C ARG A 33 34.83 15.20 36.62
N LEU A 34 34.39 14.81 35.43
CA LEU A 34 33.22 13.94 35.21
C LEU A 34 33.64 12.46 35.06
N LEU A 35 34.94 12.15 35.18
CA LEU A 35 35.49 10.81 35.01
C LEU A 35 35.04 10.15 33.69
N LEU A 36 34.99 10.96 32.62
CA LEU A 36 34.69 10.50 31.27
C LEU A 36 36.01 10.12 30.58
N GLU A 37 36.35 8.82 30.61
CA GLU A 37 37.53 8.27 29.93
C GLU A 37 37.11 7.26 28.85
N GLY A 38 37.30 7.63 27.58
CA GLY A 38 36.94 6.75 26.46
C GLY A 38 35.45 6.44 26.44
N ASP A 39 35.11 5.15 26.32
CA ASP A 39 33.72 4.69 26.14
C ASP A 39 32.95 4.43 27.44
N TYR A 40 33.56 4.70 28.60
CA TYR A 40 32.99 4.39 29.89
C TYR A 40 33.16 5.56 30.88
N CYS A 41 32.12 5.82 31.66
CA CYS A 41 32.21 6.72 32.81
C CYS A 41 32.49 5.88 34.07
N GLU A 42 33.62 6.15 34.74
CA GLU A 42 33.97 5.41 35.95
C GLU A 42 33.03 5.71 37.13
N ASP A 43 32.37 6.88 37.12
CA ASP A 43 31.36 7.23 38.12
C ASP A 43 30.02 6.55 37.80
N PRO A 44 29.55 5.61 38.66
CA PRO A 44 28.27 4.94 38.45
C PRO A 44 27.08 5.90 38.41
N HIS A 45 27.14 7.02 39.13
CA HIS A 45 26.03 7.99 39.16
C HIS A 45 25.93 8.77 37.86
N ALA A 46 27.06 9.19 37.31
CA ALA A 46 27.11 9.83 36.00
C ALA A 46 26.69 8.86 34.89
N GLU A 47 27.14 7.60 34.92
CA GLU A 47 26.71 6.58 33.95
C GLU A 47 25.19 6.33 34.03
N ARG A 48 24.62 6.18 35.24
CA ARG A 48 23.16 6.05 35.41
C ARG A 48 22.41 7.29 34.91
N MET A 49 22.99 8.47 35.02
CA MET A 49 22.39 9.71 34.52
C MET A 49 22.41 9.77 32.99
N ILE A 50 23.50 9.32 32.35
CA ILE A 50 23.60 9.17 30.89
C ILE A 50 22.56 8.17 30.38
N GLU A 51 22.45 7.01 31.02
CA GLU A 51 21.42 6.01 30.66
C GLU A 51 20.00 6.54 30.85
N SER A 52 19.73 7.23 31.97
CA SER A 52 18.41 7.83 32.21
C SER A 52 18.07 8.87 31.14
N PHE A 53 19.06 9.66 30.71
CA PHE A 53 18.89 10.64 29.65
C PHE A 53 18.70 10.00 28.28
N ALA A 54 19.44 8.92 27.98
CA ALA A 54 19.25 8.10 26.78
C ALA A 54 17.82 7.56 26.72
N PHE A 55 17.30 7.06 27.84
CA PHE A 55 15.94 6.54 27.94
C PHE A 55 14.87 7.61 27.68
N LEU A 56 15.03 8.81 28.25
CA LEU A 56 14.12 9.93 27.98
C LEU A 56 14.20 10.38 26.52
N SER A 57 15.39 10.50 25.96
CA SER A 57 15.61 10.93 24.58
C SER A 57 15.05 9.90 23.58
N ALA A 58 15.23 8.62 23.86
CA ALA A 58 14.69 7.53 23.06
C ALA A 58 13.15 7.59 22.97
N ARG A 59 12.48 7.95 24.07
CA ARG A 59 11.02 8.14 24.07
C ARG A 59 10.60 9.32 23.21
N VAL A 60 11.36 10.41 23.23
CA VAL A 60 11.08 11.60 22.40
C VAL A 60 11.28 11.27 20.93
N HIS A 61 12.40 10.67 20.54
CA HIS A 61 12.65 10.30 19.14
C HIS A 61 11.66 9.28 18.62
N LYS A 62 11.33 8.25 19.42
CA LYS A 62 10.27 7.31 19.05
C LYS A 62 8.95 8.04 18.81
N LYS A 63 8.57 8.95 19.70
CA LYS A 63 7.31 9.70 19.56
C LYS A 63 7.31 10.58 18.29
N LEU A 64 8.44 11.21 17.97
CA LEU A 64 8.59 11.99 16.75
C LEU A 64 8.46 11.12 15.49
N ASP A 65 9.09 9.95 15.47
CA ASP A 65 9.03 9.02 14.34
C ASP A 65 7.62 8.41 14.18
N ASP A 66 6.93 8.12 15.29
CA ASP A 66 5.55 7.63 15.29
C ASP A 66 4.55 8.69 14.77
N ASP A 67 4.80 9.98 15.05
CA ASP A 67 3.89 11.09 14.68
C ASP A 67 4.15 11.62 13.26
N PHE A 68 5.34 11.40 12.69
CA PHE A 68 5.70 11.91 11.36
C PHE A 68 4.77 11.46 10.22
N PRO A 69 4.29 10.20 10.16
CA PRO A 69 3.32 9.75 9.16
C PRO A 69 2.02 10.56 9.15
N GLU A 70 1.55 11.04 10.31
CA GLU A 70 0.30 11.82 10.41
C GLU A 70 0.39 13.12 9.59
N ILE A 71 1.57 13.75 9.58
CA ILE A 71 1.83 14.97 8.82
C ILE A 71 1.75 14.66 7.32
N VAL A 72 2.43 13.61 6.87
CA VAL A 72 2.45 13.22 5.45
C VAL A 72 1.05 12.85 4.97
N GLU A 73 0.28 12.13 5.80
CA GLU A 73 -1.11 11.79 5.51
C GLU A 73 -1.98 13.05 5.38
N ALA A 74 -1.89 14.00 6.32
CA ALA A 74 -2.63 15.26 6.24
C ALA A 74 -2.29 16.07 4.97
N PHE A 75 -1.03 16.09 4.55
CA PHE A 75 -0.64 16.74 3.28
C PHE A 75 -1.21 16.02 2.06
N LEU A 76 -1.15 14.69 2.04
CA LEU A 76 -1.69 13.88 0.95
C LEU A 76 -3.20 14.00 0.84
N ASP A 77 -3.93 14.17 1.94
CA ASP A 77 -5.38 14.36 1.90
C ASP A 77 -5.77 15.65 1.16
N VAL A 78 -4.95 16.70 1.25
CA VAL A 78 -5.18 17.96 0.52
C VAL A 78 -4.71 17.88 -0.93
N LEU A 79 -3.51 17.35 -1.18
CA LEU A 79 -2.88 17.39 -2.51
C LEU A 79 -3.30 16.22 -3.42
N TYR A 80 -3.39 15.01 -2.86
CA TYR A 80 -3.63 13.76 -3.58
C TYR A 80 -4.58 12.83 -2.82
N PRO A 81 -5.83 13.24 -2.55
CA PRO A 81 -6.76 12.46 -1.71
C PRO A 81 -7.05 11.05 -2.25
N HIS A 82 -6.84 10.81 -3.54
CA HIS A 82 -7.06 9.52 -4.17
C HIS A 82 -6.01 8.46 -3.81
N TYR A 83 -4.88 8.84 -3.20
CA TYR A 83 -3.87 7.88 -2.71
C TYR A 83 -4.22 7.33 -1.33
N LEU A 84 -4.95 8.11 -0.53
CA LEU A 84 -5.40 7.70 0.80
C LEU A 84 -6.78 7.01 0.77
N ARG A 85 -7.56 7.24 -0.29
CA ARG A 85 -8.87 6.62 -0.44
C ARG A 85 -8.72 5.10 -0.67
N PRO A 86 -9.42 4.26 0.12
CA PRO A 86 -9.39 2.82 -0.11
C PRO A 86 -10.02 2.49 -1.46
N THR A 87 -9.47 1.46 -2.12
CA THR A 87 -10.08 0.94 -3.35
C THR A 87 -11.32 0.14 -2.97
N PRO A 88 -12.52 0.48 -3.49
CA PRO A 88 -13.72 -0.27 -3.18
C PRO A 88 -13.65 -1.68 -3.77
N ALA A 89 -14.50 -2.59 -3.28
CA ALA A 89 -14.67 -3.89 -3.92
C ALA A 89 -15.14 -3.72 -5.38
N LEU A 90 -14.58 -4.52 -6.29
CA LEU A 90 -14.89 -4.52 -7.71
C LEU A 90 -15.24 -5.95 -8.17
N SER A 91 -16.13 -6.08 -9.13
CA SER A 91 -16.51 -7.37 -9.71
C SER A 91 -16.98 -7.19 -11.15
N ILE A 92 -16.88 -8.26 -11.94
CA ILE A 92 -17.44 -8.36 -13.29
C ILE A 92 -18.75 -9.13 -13.18
N VAL A 93 -19.82 -8.58 -13.74
CA VAL A 93 -21.16 -9.16 -13.71
C VAL A 93 -21.64 -9.38 -15.13
N GLU A 94 -22.21 -10.56 -15.37
CA GLU A 94 -22.89 -10.91 -16.62
C GLU A 94 -24.39 -10.64 -16.47
N PHE A 95 -24.99 -10.03 -17.50
CA PHE A 95 -26.43 -9.84 -17.60
C PHE A 95 -26.99 -10.82 -18.63
N ASP A 96 -27.46 -11.97 -18.16
CA ASP A 96 -28.16 -12.95 -19.00
C ASP A 96 -29.66 -12.62 -19.01
N PRO A 97 -30.25 -12.27 -20.17
CA PRO A 97 -31.69 -12.03 -20.26
C PRO A 97 -32.50 -13.32 -20.04
N GLY A 98 -31.91 -14.50 -20.18
CA GLY A 98 -32.50 -15.81 -19.91
C GLY A 98 -33.45 -16.30 -21.01
N ALA A 99 -33.60 -17.63 -21.11
CA ALA A 99 -34.36 -18.29 -22.18
C ALA A 99 -35.88 -17.99 -22.21
N LYS A 100 -36.44 -17.40 -21.15
CA LYS A 100 -37.87 -17.05 -21.03
C LYS A 100 -38.16 -15.57 -21.23
N THR A 101 -37.17 -14.81 -21.69
CA THR A 101 -37.32 -13.37 -21.91
C THR A 101 -38.19 -13.05 -23.12
N SER A 102 -38.97 -11.98 -23.03
CA SER A 102 -39.70 -11.41 -24.18
C SER A 102 -38.86 -10.38 -24.94
N LEU A 103 -37.60 -10.19 -24.57
CA LEU A 103 -36.68 -9.26 -25.23
C LEU A 103 -36.47 -9.67 -26.68
N THR A 104 -37.02 -8.86 -27.59
CA THR A 104 -36.87 -9.04 -29.05
C THR A 104 -35.75 -8.16 -29.63
N GLY A 105 -35.14 -7.31 -28.81
CA GLY A 105 -34.07 -6.39 -29.21
C GLY A 105 -33.19 -5.99 -28.03
N ALA A 106 -32.25 -5.08 -28.26
CA ALA A 106 -31.32 -4.62 -27.22
C ALA A 106 -32.05 -3.95 -26.06
N TYR A 107 -31.69 -4.31 -24.84
CA TYR A 107 -32.09 -3.62 -23.63
C TYR A 107 -30.96 -2.74 -23.13
N HIS A 108 -31.18 -1.42 -23.10
CA HIS A 108 -30.19 -0.47 -22.63
C HIS A 108 -30.17 -0.39 -21.10
N LEU A 109 -29.09 -0.86 -20.49
CA LEU A 109 -28.85 -0.75 -19.06
C LEU A 109 -28.05 0.54 -18.78
N PRO A 110 -28.62 1.51 -18.04
CA PRO A 110 -27.90 2.75 -17.74
C PRO A 110 -26.72 2.50 -16.81
N ARG A 111 -25.73 3.39 -16.91
CA ARG A 111 -24.65 3.50 -15.92
C ARG A 111 -25.23 3.72 -14.52
N HIS A 112 -24.54 3.20 -13.52
CA HIS A 112 -24.91 3.26 -12.10
C HIS A 112 -26.18 2.48 -11.74
N THR A 113 -26.58 1.52 -12.57
CA THR A 113 -27.63 0.57 -12.17
C THR A 113 -27.17 -0.22 -10.93
N ALA A 114 -28.02 -0.26 -9.91
CA ALA A 114 -27.71 -0.89 -8.63
C ALA A 114 -27.73 -2.43 -8.75
N LEU A 115 -26.75 -3.07 -8.11
CA LEU A 115 -26.60 -4.53 -8.05
C LEU A 115 -26.34 -4.94 -6.60
N HIS A 116 -26.86 -6.08 -6.19
CA HIS A 116 -26.61 -6.65 -4.87
C HIS A 116 -25.82 -7.95 -5.00
N SER A 117 -24.83 -8.14 -4.14
CA SER A 117 -24.14 -9.43 -4.04
C SER A 117 -25.07 -10.51 -3.48
N ARG A 118 -24.60 -11.76 -3.49
CA ARG A 118 -25.11 -12.77 -2.54
C ARG A 118 -24.91 -12.29 -1.09
N PRO A 119 -25.77 -12.68 -0.15
CA PRO A 119 -25.59 -12.32 1.25
C PRO A 119 -24.29 -12.91 1.78
N VAL A 120 -23.53 -12.11 2.51
CA VAL A 120 -22.34 -12.50 3.27
C VAL A 120 -22.62 -12.08 4.70
N GLU A 121 -22.69 -13.04 5.63
CA GLU A 121 -22.99 -12.78 7.05
C GLU A 121 -24.24 -11.90 7.23
N ASP A 122 -25.34 -12.30 6.59
CA ASP A 122 -26.65 -11.60 6.60
C ASP A 122 -26.67 -10.18 6.00
N SER A 123 -25.59 -9.73 5.37
CA SER A 123 -25.50 -8.43 4.71
C SER A 123 -25.26 -8.55 3.20
N PHE A 124 -25.85 -7.65 2.41
CA PHE A 124 -25.61 -7.55 0.96
C PHE A 124 -24.64 -6.43 0.65
N CYS A 125 -23.59 -6.71 -0.11
CA CYS A 125 -22.75 -5.67 -0.68
C CYS A 125 -23.48 -5.01 -1.84
N ARG A 126 -23.51 -3.67 -1.84
CA ARG A 126 -24.14 -2.86 -2.88
C ARG A 126 -23.10 -2.45 -3.90
N PHE A 127 -23.33 -2.84 -5.15
CA PHE A 127 -22.52 -2.47 -6.31
C PHE A 127 -23.35 -1.60 -7.26
N ARG A 128 -22.66 -0.98 -8.21
CA ARG A 128 -23.30 -0.28 -9.33
C ARG A 128 -22.48 -0.44 -10.60
N THR A 129 -23.15 -0.50 -11.75
CA THR A 129 -22.46 -0.54 -13.05
C THR A 129 -21.63 0.74 -13.27
N CYS A 130 -20.42 0.62 -13.83
CA CYS A 130 -19.55 1.78 -14.05
C CYS A 130 -19.67 2.41 -15.44
N TYR A 131 -20.39 1.77 -16.37
CA TYR A 131 -20.70 2.23 -17.72
C TYR A 131 -22.06 1.69 -18.19
N PRO A 132 -22.69 2.28 -19.22
CA PRO A 132 -23.91 1.74 -19.82
C PRO A 132 -23.62 0.45 -20.61
N VAL A 133 -24.57 -0.49 -20.64
CA VAL A 133 -24.44 -1.79 -21.31
C VAL A 133 -25.72 -2.11 -22.07
N ASP A 134 -25.59 -2.49 -23.35
CA ASP A 134 -26.72 -3.01 -24.12
C ASP A 134 -26.76 -4.54 -23.99
N VAL A 135 -27.83 -5.05 -23.38
CA VAL A 135 -28.07 -6.49 -23.21
C VAL A 135 -28.86 -6.99 -24.40
N TRP A 136 -28.28 -7.90 -25.17
CA TRP A 136 -28.91 -8.46 -26.36
C TRP A 136 -29.47 -9.85 -26.08
N PRO A 137 -30.58 -10.26 -26.73
CA PRO A 137 -31.14 -11.61 -26.62
C PRO A 137 -30.37 -12.60 -27.53
N VAL A 138 -29.04 -12.53 -27.52
CA VAL A 138 -28.14 -13.47 -28.21
C VAL A 138 -27.08 -13.94 -27.23
N ALA A 139 -26.70 -15.21 -27.33
CA ALA A 139 -25.67 -15.81 -26.48
C ALA A 139 -24.57 -16.38 -27.37
N VAL A 140 -23.31 -16.21 -26.97
CA VAL A 140 -22.20 -16.82 -27.70
C VAL A 140 -22.19 -18.31 -27.37
N SER A 141 -22.53 -19.14 -28.36
CA SER A 141 -22.58 -20.61 -28.24
C SER A 141 -21.20 -21.26 -28.39
N GLY A 142 -20.25 -20.56 -29.03
CA GLY A 142 -18.88 -21.03 -29.17
C GLY A 142 -17.92 -19.94 -29.63
N ALA A 143 -16.65 -20.10 -29.29
CA ALA A 143 -15.57 -19.24 -29.76
C ALA A 143 -14.39 -20.11 -30.20
N GLU A 144 -13.96 -19.95 -31.44
CA GLU A 144 -12.80 -20.66 -31.99
C GLU A 144 -11.73 -19.66 -32.42
N LEU A 145 -10.49 -19.88 -31.98
CA LEU A 145 -9.33 -19.11 -32.42
C LEU A 145 -8.50 -19.95 -33.38
N THR A 146 -8.54 -19.59 -34.65
CA THR A 146 -7.74 -20.24 -35.69
C THR A 146 -6.57 -19.36 -36.06
N ARG A 147 -5.34 -19.86 -35.99
CA ARG A 147 -4.17 -19.14 -36.52
C ARG A 147 -4.29 -19.08 -38.03
N LEU A 148 -4.13 -17.89 -38.61
CA LEU A 148 -4.08 -17.75 -40.06
C LEU A 148 -2.65 -18.09 -40.50
N GLU A 149 -2.50 -19.20 -41.22
CA GLU A 149 -1.26 -19.58 -41.89
C GLU A 149 -0.81 -18.44 -42.82
N ARG A 150 0.48 -18.08 -42.75
CA ARG A 150 1.04 -17.04 -43.62
C ARG A 150 1.00 -17.53 -45.07
N SER A 151 0.69 -16.64 -46.01
CA SER A 151 1.14 -16.85 -47.38
C SER A 151 2.67 -16.87 -47.40
N SER A 152 3.27 -17.85 -48.07
CA SER A 152 4.73 -18.03 -48.20
C SER A 152 5.45 -16.84 -48.86
N PHE A 153 4.73 -15.83 -49.35
CA PHE A 153 5.26 -14.66 -50.05
C PHE A 153 5.53 -13.42 -49.17
N ASN A 154 5.10 -13.37 -47.90
CA ASN A 154 5.26 -12.19 -47.02
C ASN A 154 6.05 -12.50 -45.73
N ALA A 155 7.34 -12.80 -45.87
CA ALA A 155 8.19 -13.31 -44.79
C ALA A 155 8.86 -12.25 -43.87
N HIS A 156 8.66 -10.94 -44.07
CA HIS A 156 9.52 -9.91 -43.47
C HIS A 156 8.95 -9.17 -42.24
N GLY A 157 7.90 -9.68 -41.58
CA GLY A 157 7.33 -9.09 -40.36
C GLY A 157 7.16 -10.08 -39.22
N ASN A 158 7.28 -9.62 -37.97
CA ASN A 158 7.14 -10.46 -36.76
C ASN A 158 5.70 -10.54 -36.22
N ASP A 159 4.72 -10.06 -37.00
CA ASP A 159 3.32 -9.99 -36.58
C ASP A 159 2.61 -11.34 -36.78
N ASN A 160 1.90 -11.79 -35.75
CA ASN A 160 1.07 -12.99 -35.78
C ASN A 160 -0.39 -12.60 -36.01
N VAL A 161 -1.05 -13.20 -37.01
CA VAL A 161 -2.46 -12.94 -37.32
C VAL A 161 -3.29 -14.19 -36.97
N ALA A 162 -4.41 -13.98 -36.28
CA ALA A 162 -5.36 -15.03 -35.92
C ALA A 162 -6.78 -14.59 -36.26
N LYS A 163 -7.64 -15.56 -36.59
CA LYS A 163 -9.08 -15.39 -36.81
C LYS A 163 -9.82 -15.89 -35.57
N LEU A 164 -10.59 -15.01 -34.95
CA LEU A 164 -11.58 -15.38 -33.93
C LEU A 164 -12.94 -15.57 -34.63
N THR A 165 -13.47 -16.78 -34.58
CA THR A 165 -14.82 -17.09 -35.07
C THR A 165 -15.74 -17.24 -33.85
N LEU A 166 -16.80 -16.44 -33.77
CA LEU A 166 -17.81 -16.54 -32.74
C LEU A 166 -19.07 -17.17 -33.35
N SER A 167 -19.58 -18.20 -32.68
CA SER A 167 -20.89 -18.78 -32.95
C SER A 167 -21.88 -18.15 -31.98
N LEU A 168 -23.01 -17.65 -32.50
CA LEU A 168 -24.11 -17.10 -31.72
C LEU A 168 -25.23 -18.14 -31.52
#